data_AF-A0A2N2BFU2-F1
#
_entry.id   AF-A0A2N2BFU2-F1
#
_cell.length_a   1.000
_cell.length_b   1.000
_cell.length_c   1.000
_cell.angle_alpha   90.00
_cell.angle_beta   90.00
_cell.angle_gamma   90.00
#
_symmetry.space_group_name_H-M   'P 1'
#
loop_
_entity.id
_entity.type
_entity.pdbx_description
1 polymer ?
#
loop_
_entity_poly.entity_id
_entity_poly.type
_entity_poly.pdbx_seq_one_letter_code
_entity_poly.pdbx_strand_id
1 'polypeptide(L)'
;MIIAKSKQMIMMDQKAIKDYAIPGVVLMEHAAIAVCEMVPKHSQSILVVCGVGNNGGDGFAIARNLIQRGDKVTVLGVGNPLHLKNDAKIMYDSLAHIETGLFWYEVCSEKKLDQLFLSCDVIVDAIFGTGCNRVVSDGYLEVIGRMNRAKAYVISVDIPSGV
;
A
#
# COMPACT_ATOMS: atom_id res chain seq x y z
N MET A 1 12.71 -12.88 19.23
CA MET A 1 11.72 -12.22 18.35
C MET A 1 10.35 -12.72 18.75
N ILE A 2 9.42 -11.84 19.11
CA ILE A 2 8.02 -12.20 19.41
C ILE A 2 7.21 -11.88 18.15
N ILE A 3 6.46 -12.85 17.62
CA ILE A 3 5.53 -12.64 16.50
C ILE A 3 4.12 -12.53 17.09
N ALA A 4 3.50 -11.36 16.92
CA ALA A 4 2.15 -11.10 17.40
C ALA A 4 1.10 -11.68 16.44
N LYS A 5 -0.03 -12.14 16.98
CA LYS A 5 -1.23 -12.50 16.19
C LYS A 5 -1.96 -11.23 15.75
N SER A 6 -2.78 -11.28 14.70
CA SER A 6 -3.54 -10.12 14.20
C SER A 6 -4.33 -9.39 15.28
N LYS A 7 -5.01 -10.14 16.17
CA LYS A 7 -5.73 -9.54 17.31
C LYS A 7 -4.81 -8.80 18.28
N GLN A 8 -3.59 -9.29 18.49
CA GLN A 8 -2.61 -8.64 19.36
C GLN A 8 -2.09 -7.36 18.73
N MET A 9 -1.78 -7.36 17.42
CA MET A 9 -1.39 -6.14 16.70
C MET A 9 -2.48 -5.07 16.79
N ILE A 10 -3.74 -5.42 16.50
CA ILE A 10 -4.87 -4.49 16.62
C ILE A 10 -4.99 -3.90 18.05
N MET A 11 -4.79 -4.72 19.08
CA MET A 11 -4.82 -4.24 20.47
C MET A 11 -3.65 -3.31 20.78
N MET A 12 -2.46 -3.56 20.22
CA MET A 12 -1.28 -2.72 20.40
C MET A 12 -1.48 -1.35 19.74
N ASP A 13 -2.02 -1.31 18.51
CA ASP A 13 -2.36 -0.05 17.82
C ASP A 13 -3.43 0.74 18.59
N GLN A 14 -4.50 0.06 19.04
CA GLN A 14 -5.54 0.70 19.83
C GLN A 14 -5.00 1.27 21.14
N LYS A 15 -4.05 0.57 21.78
CA LYS A 15 -3.39 1.05 22.99
C LYS A 15 -2.52 2.28 22.71
N ALA A 16 -1.73 2.26 21.64
CA ALA A 16 -0.93 3.42 21.22
C ALA A 16 -1.81 4.66 20.99
N ILE A 17 -2.97 4.48 20.34
CA ILE A 17 -3.90 5.56 20.04
C ILE A 17 -4.63 6.07 21.29
N LYS A 18 -5.17 5.17 22.11
CA LYS A 18 -6.05 5.55 23.23
C LYS A 18 -5.30 5.88 24.51
N ASP A 19 -4.32 5.06 24.88
CA ASP A 19 -3.64 5.16 26.17
C ASP A 19 -2.42 6.09 26.10
N TYR A 20 -1.76 6.14 24.94
CA TYR A 20 -0.57 6.97 24.71
C TYR A 20 -0.84 8.19 23.82
N ALA A 21 -2.09 8.39 23.40
CA ALA A 21 -2.54 9.52 22.58
C ALA A 21 -1.73 9.73 21.28
N ILE A 22 -1.16 8.65 20.71
CA ILE A 22 -0.43 8.71 19.45
C ILE A 22 -1.43 8.63 18.29
N PRO A 23 -1.58 9.66 17.44
CA PRO A 23 -2.55 9.60 16.35
C PRO A 23 -2.26 8.43 15.39
N GLY A 24 -3.30 7.78 14.86
CA GLY A 24 -3.14 6.64 13.95
C GLY A 24 -2.35 6.98 12.68
N VAL A 25 -2.55 8.19 12.14
CA VAL A 25 -1.74 8.73 11.04
C VAL A 25 -0.24 8.80 11.35
N VAL A 26 0.16 9.01 12.61
CA VAL A 26 1.59 9.02 13.00
C VAL A 26 2.16 7.59 13.01
N LEU A 27 1.38 6.61 13.47
CA LEU A 27 1.76 5.20 13.40
C LEU A 27 1.94 4.74 11.94
N MET A 28 0.99 5.09 11.09
CA MET A 28 1.00 4.81 9.64
C MET A 28 2.20 5.47 8.95
N GLU A 29 2.53 6.72 9.29
CA GLU A 29 3.70 7.41 8.75
C GLU A 29 5.01 6.71 9.14
N HIS A 30 5.13 6.28 10.40
CA HIS A 30 6.30 5.53 10.86
C HIS A 30 6.44 4.18 10.15
N ALA A 31 5.34 3.45 9.96
CA ALA A 31 5.34 2.20 9.19
C ALA A 31 5.79 2.45 7.75
N ALA A 32 5.29 3.51 7.12
CA ALA A 32 5.67 3.88 5.77
C ALA A 32 7.16 4.20 5.62
N ILE A 33 7.74 4.97 6.56
CA ILE A 33 9.17 5.31 6.56
C ILE A 33 10.01 4.03 6.65
N ALA A 34 9.67 3.11 7.56
CA ALA A 34 10.37 1.84 7.71
C ALA A 34 10.34 0.99 6.42
N VAL A 35 9.20 0.97 5.71
CA VAL A 35 9.11 0.28 4.41
C VAL A 35 9.93 0.98 3.33
N CYS A 36 9.94 2.32 3.30
CA CYS A 36 10.75 3.08 2.35
C CYS A 36 12.24 2.75 2.47
N GLU A 37 12.75 2.50 3.68
CA GLU A 37 14.15 2.10 3.91
C GLU A 37 14.49 0.75 3.27
N MET A 38 13.50 -0.15 3.13
CA MET A 38 13.67 -1.45 2.47
C MET A 38 13.62 -1.36 0.94
N VAL A 39 13.08 -0.28 0.39
CA VAL A 39 13.00 -0.07 -1.07
C VAL A 39 14.37 0.34 -1.61
N PRO A 40 14.95 -0.39 -2.60
CA PRO A 40 16.26 -0.08 -3.17
C PRO A 40 16.35 1.36 -3.72
N LYS A 41 17.41 2.08 -3.36
CA LYS A 41 17.63 3.50 -3.73
C LYS A 41 17.86 3.76 -5.22
N HIS A 42 18.13 2.72 -6.02
CA HIS A 42 18.39 2.82 -7.46
C HIS A 42 17.34 2.07 -8.28
N SER A 43 16.12 1.95 -7.76
CA SER A 43 14.98 1.39 -8.50
C SER A 43 14.63 2.33 -9.65
N GLN A 44 14.44 1.78 -10.85
CA GLN A 44 14.10 2.54 -12.04
C GLN A 44 12.63 2.94 -12.07
N SER A 45 11.74 2.10 -11.52
CA SER A 45 10.31 2.36 -11.50
C SER A 45 9.60 1.52 -10.43
N ILE A 46 9.01 2.20 -9.45
CA ILE A 46 8.31 1.57 -8.34
C ILE A 46 6.80 1.64 -8.61
N LEU A 47 6.12 0.49 -8.50
CA LEU A 47 4.67 0.42 -8.50
C LEU A 47 4.18 0.15 -7.07
N VAL A 48 3.45 1.10 -6.49
CA VAL A 48 2.81 0.91 -5.18
C VAL A 48 1.34 0.54 -5.40
N VAL A 49 0.93 -0.63 -4.93
CA VAL A 49 -0.43 -1.14 -5.11
C VAL A 49 -1.19 -1.03 -3.79
N CYS A 50 -2.19 -0.16 -3.74
CA CYS A 50 -2.89 0.19 -2.50
C CYS A 50 -4.32 -0.36 -2.49
N GLY A 51 -4.71 -0.97 -1.38
CA GLY A 51 -6.12 -1.24 -1.09
C GLY A 51 -6.86 -0.01 -0.56
N VAL A 52 -8.10 -0.20 -0.11
CA VAL A 52 -8.92 0.87 0.50
C VAL A 52 -8.92 0.87 2.04
N GLY A 53 -8.20 -0.07 2.67
CA GLY A 53 -8.07 -0.19 4.13
C GLY A 53 -6.82 0.49 4.68
N ASN A 54 -6.52 0.24 5.96
CA ASN A 54 -5.34 0.81 6.63
C ASN A 54 -4.03 0.45 5.92
N ASN A 55 -3.88 -0.81 5.44
CA ASN A 55 -2.69 -1.20 4.67
C ASN A 55 -2.53 -0.37 3.40
N GLY A 56 -3.65 -0.04 2.74
CA GLY A 56 -3.63 0.88 1.60
C GLY A 56 -3.23 2.30 2.01
N GLY A 57 -3.63 2.74 3.20
CA GLY A 57 -3.15 3.96 3.84
C GLY A 57 -1.63 4.00 4.01
N ASP A 58 -1.04 2.91 4.52
CA ASP A 58 0.43 2.73 4.57
C ASP A 58 1.02 2.85 3.17
N GLY A 59 0.41 2.19 2.18
CA GLY A 59 0.80 2.29 0.76
C GLY A 59 0.81 3.71 0.21
N PHE A 60 -0.23 4.51 0.46
CA PHE A 60 -0.27 5.91 0.03
C PHE A 60 0.81 6.76 0.71
N ALA A 61 1.07 6.54 2.00
CA ALA A 61 2.16 7.19 2.73
C ALA A 61 3.54 6.77 2.20
N ILE A 62 3.74 5.48 1.89
CA ILE A 62 4.96 4.96 1.26
C ILE A 62 5.18 5.64 -0.09
N ALA A 63 4.16 5.66 -0.95
CA ALA A 63 4.25 6.29 -2.26
C ALA A 63 4.65 7.76 -2.14
N ARG A 64 4.04 8.50 -1.21
CA ARG A 64 4.38 9.90 -0.96
C ARG A 64 5.84 10.06 -0.54
N ASN A 65 6.32 9.26 0.41
CA ASN A 65 7.69 9.34 0.92
C ASN A 65 8.73 8.96 -0.16
N LEU A 66 8.45 7.95 -0.97
CA LEU A 66 9.31 7.56 -2.10
C LEU A 66 9.39 8.66 -3.18
N ILE A 67 8.27 9.32 -3.49
CA ILE A 67 8.26 10.47 -4.41
C ILE A 67 9.11 11.61 -3.83
N GLN A 68 8.97 11.92 -2.54
CA GLN A 68 9.79 12.95 -1.87
C GLN A 68 11.28 12.60 -1.83
N ARG A 69 11.62 11.30 -1.82
CA ARG A 69 12.99 10.80 -1.95
C ARG A 69 13.56 10.95 -3.37
N GLY A 70 12.73 11.30 -4.34
CA GLY A 70 13.09 11.47 -5.74
C GLY A 70 12.94 10.20 -6.58
N ASP A 71 12.29 9.16 -6.06
CA ASP A 71 12.04 7.94 -6.82
C ASP A 71 10.92 8.11 -7.86
N LYS A 72 11.01 7.33 -8.94
CA LYS A 72 9.95 7.25 -9.95
C LYS A 72 8.86 6.30 -9.47
N VAL A 73 7.77 6.85 -8.95
CA VAL A 73 6.67 6.09 -8.35
C VAL A 73 5.39 6.20 -9.19
N THR A 74 4.72 5.08 -9.39
CA THR A 74 3.35 4.99 -9.90
C THR A 74 2.49 4.29 -8.87
N VAL A 75 1.25 4.74 -8.69
CA VAL A 75 0.33 4.18 -7.69
C VAL A 75 -0.88 3.57 -8.38
N LEU A 76 -1.22 2.34 -8.00
CA LEU A 76 -2.43 1.66 -8.44
C LEU A 76 -3.32 1.39 -7.23
N GLY A 77 -4.43 2.14 -7.11
CA GLY A 77 -5.48 1.86 -6.15
C GLY A 77 -6.38 0.72 -6.62
N VAL A 78 -6.70 -0.22 -5.73
CA VAL A 78 -7.60 -1.36 -5.99
C VAL A 78 -8.80 -1.28 -5.06
N GLY A 79 -10.00 -1.39 -5.64
CA GLY A 79 -11.28 -1.16 -4.97
C GLY A 79 -11.81 0.26 -5.16
N ASN A 80 -12.90 0.58 -4.46
CA ASN A 80 -13.60 1.85 -4.62
C ASN A 80 -12.98 2.95 -3.72
N PRO A 81 -12.44 4.05 -4.28
CA PRO A 81 -11.88 5.17 -3.50
C PRO A 81 -12.84 5.76 -2.47
N LEU A 82 -14.15 5.69 -2.71
CA LEU A 82 -15.17 6.18 -1.78
C LEU A 82 -15.22 5.38 -0.46
N HIS A 83 -14.59 4.21 -0.42
CA HIS A 83 -14.46 3.40 0.79
C HIS A 83 -13.25 3.77 1.65
N LEU A 84 -12.36 4.65 1.18
CA LEU A 84 -11.28 5.19 2.00
C LEU A 84 -11.86 6.02 3.14
N LYS A 85 -11.44 5.70 4.37
CA LYS A 85 -11.93 6.36 5.59
C LYS A 85 -10.78 6.59 6.57
N ASN A 86 -10.99 7.49 7.53
CA ASN A 86 -10.08 7.75 8.64
C ASN A 86 -8.64 7.99 8.16
N ASP A 87 -7.66 7.36 8.81
CA ASP A 87 -6.23 7.53 8.53
C ASP A 87 -5.86 7.21 7.07
N ALA A 88 -6.45 6.16 6.49
CA ALA A 88 -6.19 5.80 5.08
C ALA A 88 -6.64 6.88 4.10
N LYS A 89 -7.76 7.56 4.39
CA LYS A 89 -8.24 8.69 3.58
C LYS A 89 -7.30 9.89 3.70
N ILE A 90 -6.78 10.17 4.90
CA ILE A 90 -5.83 11.25 5.14
C ILE A 90 -4.55 11.01 4.33
N MET A 91 -4.01 9.79 4.33
CA MET A 91 -2.81 9.47 3.55
C MET A 91 -3.05 9.55 2.04
N TYR A 92 -4.18 9.04 1.57
CA TYR A 92 -4.61 9.19 0.18
C TYR A 92 -4.67 10.67 -0.25
N ASP A 93 -5.33 11.52 0.55
CA ASP A 93 -5.46 12.95 0.24
C ASP A 93 -4.08 13.63 0.23
N SER A 94 -3.19 13.27 1.17
CA SER A 94 -1.83 13.81 1.21
C SER A 94 -1.00 13.50 -0.04
N LEU A 95 -1.26 12.35 -0.68
CA LEU A 95 -0.64 11.94 -1.93
C LEU A 95 -1.29 12.63 -3.14
N ALA A 96 -2.63 12.76 -3.14
CA ALA A 96 -3.40 13.32 -4.26
C ALA A 96 -3.04 14.77 -4.59
N HIS A 97 -2.42 15.50 -3.65
CA HIS A 97 -1.94 16.86 -3.85
C HIS A 97 -0.54 16.96 -4.49
N ILE A 98 0.11 15.82 -4.75
CA ILE A 98 1.40 15.75 -5.43
C ILE A 98 1.13 15.33 -6.88
N GLU A 99 1.92 15.82 -7.83
CA GLU A 99 1.88 15.30 -9.20
C GLU A 99 2.37 13.85 -9.18
N THR A 100 1.43 12.90 -9.29
CA THR A 100 1.73 11.46 -9.23
C THR A 100 1.02 10.72 -10.36
N GLY A 101 1.60 9.60 -10.78
CA GLY A 101 0.90 8.61 -11.61
C GLY A 101 -0.05 7.76 -10.79
N LEU A 102 -1.09 8.35 -10.19
CA LEU A 102 -2.13 7.60 -9.47
C LEU A 102 -3.24 7.14 -10.43
N PHE A 103 -3.47 5.85 -10.46
CA PHE A 103 -4.53 5.20 -11.22
C PHE A 103 -5.41 4.33 -10.31
N TRP A 104 -6.68 4.17 -10.67
CA TRP A 104 -7.56 3.20 -10.02
C TRP A 104 -7.82 2.03 -10.97
N TYR A 105 -7.77 0.80 -10.44
CA TYR A 105 -7.94 -0.44 -11.22
C TYR A 105 -9.22 -0.40 -12.06
N GLU A 106 -10.35 0.02 -11.48
CA GLU A 106 -11.67 0.05 -12.15
C GLU A 106 -11.73 0.97 -13.39
N VAL A 107 -10.80 1.92 -13.52
CA VAL A 107 -10.74 2.86 -14.66
C VAL A 107 -9.55 2.59 -15.59
N CYS A 108 -8.72 1.59 -15.27
CA CYS A 108 -7.59 1.22 -16.12
C CYS A 108 -8.04 0.28 -17.25
N SER A 109 -7.48 0.48 -18.43
CA SER A 109 -7.57 -0.53 -19.49
C SER A 109 -6.60 -1.68 -19.21
N GLU A 110 -6.89 -2.87 -19.74
CA GLU A 110 -6.01 -4.04 -19.71
C GLU A 110 -4.57 -3.71 -20.14
N LYS A 111 -4.43 -2.98 -21.26
CA LYS A 111 -3.14 -2.56 -21.79
C LYS A 111 -2.38 -1.66 -20.79
N LYS A 112 -3.09 -0.79 -20.07
CA LYS A 112 -2.48 0.06 -19.04
C LYS A 112 -2.02 -0.79 -17.86
N LEU A 113 -2.83 -1.74 -17.40
CA LEU A 113 -2.46 -2.67 -16.33
C LEU A 113 -1.21 -3.47 -16.72
N ASP A 114 -1.19 -4.08 -17.91
CA ASP A 114 -0.01 -4.80 -18.42
C ASP A 114 1.24 -3.91 -18.41
N GLN A 115 1.13 -2.67 -18.90
CA GLN A 115 2.23 -1.72 -18.91
C GLN A 115 2.76 -1.44 -17.50
N LEU A 116 1.87 -1.25 -16.51
CA LEU A 116 2.27 -0.98 -15.13
C LEU A 116 3.12 -2.11 -14.55
N PHE A 117 2.66 -3.36 -14.68
CA PHE A 117 3.35 -4.52 -14.10
C PHE A 117 4.57 -4.98 -14.90
N LEU A 118 4.65 -4.69 -16.21
CA LEU A 118 5.82 -5.04 -17.04
C LEU A 118 6.96 -4.02 -16.94
N SER A 119 6.67 -2.77 -16.58
CA SER A 119 7.66 -1.68 -16.58
C SER A 119 8.23 -1.34 -15.21
N CYS A 120 7.64 -1.84 -14.12
CA CYS A 120 8.21 -1.69 -12.78
C CYS A 120 9.29 -2.73 -12.51
N ASP A 121 10.33 -2.33 -11.76
CA ASP A 121 11.34 -3.23 -11.21
C ASP A 121 11.12 -3.52 -9.72
N VAL A 122 10.33 -2.69 -9.03
CA VAL A 122 9.87 -2.93 -7.66
C VAL A 122 8.35 -2.77 -7.56
N ILE A 123 7.71 -3.69 -6.84
CA ILE A 123 6.30 -3.60 -6.45
C ILE A 123 6.22 -3.51 -4.93
N VAL A 124 5.46 -2.54 -4.42
CA VAL A 124 5.05 -2.50 -3.01
C VAL A 124 3.59 -2.96 -2.93
N ASP A 125 3.38 -4.12 -2.33
CA ASP A 125 2.06 -4.71 -2.08
C ASP A 125 1.50 -4.18 -0.76
N ALA A 126 0.55 -3.26 -0.86
CA ALA A 126 -0.14 -2.63 0.25
C ALA A 126 -1.67 -2.83 0.14
N ILE A 127 -2.11 -3.96 -0.42
CA ILE A 127 -3.54 -4.24 -0.63
C ILE A 127 -4.19 -4.67 0.69
N PHE A 128 -3.70 -5.76 1.29
CA PHE A 128 -4.28 -6.35 2.49
C PHE A 128 -3.23 -6.54 3.59
N GLY A 129 -3.58 -6.14 4.80
CA GLY A 129 -2.80 -6.42 6.01
C GLY A 129 -3.52 -7.42 6.91
N THR A 130 -3.08 -7.52 8.17
CA THR A 130 -3.60 -8.41 9.23
C THR A 130 -5.12 -8.32 9.52
N GLY A 131 -5.82 -7.31 9.00
CA GLY A 131 -7.27 -7.12 9.13
C GLY A 131 -8.14 -7.77 8.05
N CYS A 132 -7.56 -8.49 7.08
CA CYS A 132 -8.33 -9.08 5.99
C CYS A 132 -9.11 -10.33 6.43
N ASN A 133 -10.40 -10.17 6.72
CA ASN A 133 -11.34 -11.28 6.97
C ASN A 133 -12.39 -11.42 5.86
N ARG A 134 -12.15 -10.81 4.68
CA ARG A 134 -13.16 -10.68 3.63
C ARG A 134 -12.82 -11.58 2.44
N VAL A 135 -13.86 -12.07 1.77
CA VAL A 135 -13.71 -12.69 0.45
C VAL A 135 -13.12 -11.64 -0.49
N VAL A 136 -11.97 -11.98 -1.08
CA VAL A 136 -11.26 -11.12 -2.01
C VAL A 136 -12.06 -11.10 -3.32
N SER A 137 -12.51 -9.92 -3.75
CA SER A 137 -13.26 -9.80 -5.02
C SER A 137 -12.34 -9.98 -6.23
N ASP A 138 -12.94 -10.27 -7.39
CA ASP A 138 -12.23 -10.62 -8.62
C ASP A 138 -11.13 -9.62 -9.02
N GLY A 139 -11.39 -8.32 -8.89
CA GLY A 139 -10.39 -7.29 -9.22
C GLY A 139 -9.13 -7.34 -8.34
N TYR A 140 -9.28 -7.65 -7.05
CA TYR A 140 -8.12 -7.84 -6.19
C TYR A 140 -7.35 -9.13 -6.54
N LEU A 141 -8.06 -10.23 -6.82
CA LEU A 141 -7.43 -11.50 -7.24
C LEU A 141 -6.65 -11.33 -8.55
N GLU A 142 -7.18 -10.58 -9.49
CA GLU A 142 -6.51 -10.29 -10.76
C GLU A 142 -5.22 -9.51 -10.53
N VAL A 143 -5.27 -8.44 -9.73
CA VAL A 143 -4.09 -7.62 -9.40
C VAL A 143 -3.04 -8.44 -8.65
N ILE A 144 -3.43 -9.25 -7.66
CA ILE A 144 -2.52 -10.17 -6.97
C ILE A 144 -1.90 -11.15 -7.97
N GLY A 145 -2.70 -11.71 -8.88
CA GLY A 145 -2.21 -12.56 -9.96
C GLY A 145 -1.19 -11.88 -10.87
N ARG A 146 -1.37 -10.59 -11.17
CA ARG A 146 -0.40 -9.79 -11.94
C ARG A 146 0.90 -9.56 -11.17
N MET A 147 0.81 -9.23 -9.87
CA MET A 147 1.99 -9.12 -9.00
C MET A 147 2.78 -10.43 -8.95
N ASN A 148 2.09 -11.57 -8.77
CA ASN A 148 2.73 -12.89 -8.71
C ASN A 148 3.43 -13.31 -10.01
N ARG A 149 3.02 -12.76 -11.16
CA ARG A 149 3.64 -13.02 -12.47
C ARG A 149 4.69 -11.97 -12.86
N ALA A 150 4.76 -10.85 -12.14
CA ALA A 150 5.71 -9.80 -12.44
C ALA A 150 7.15 -10.29 -12.20
N LYS A 151 8.10 -9.77 -12.99
CA LYS A 151 9.54 -10.00 -12.76
C LYS A 151 10.13 -9.05 -11.71
N ALA A 152 9.32 -8.11 -11.22
CA ALA A 152 9.71 -7.12 -10.24
C ALA A 152 10.00 -7.75 -8.87
N TYR A 153 10.84 -7.08 -8.08
CA TYR A 153 11.01 -7.41 -6.67
C TYR A 153 9.79 -6.93 -5.87
N VAL A 154 9.14 -7.84 -5.14
CA VAL A 154 7.90 -7.54 -4.39
C VAL A 154 8.20 -7.36 -2.91
N ILE A 155 7.76 -6.23 -2.34
CA ILE A 155 7.79 -5.93 -0.91
C ILE A 155 6.35 -5.85 -0.42
N SER A 156 5.93 -6.76 0.44
CA SER A 156 4.60 -6.71 1.06
C SER A 156 4.62 -5.94 2.36
N VAL A 157 3.62 -5.07 2.54
CA VAL A 157 3.39 -4.30 3.76
C VAL A 157 2.55 -5.14 4.72
N ASP A 158 3.05 -5.33 5.94
CA ASP A 158 2.50 -6.21 6.97
C ASP A 158 2.53 -7.70 6.60
N ILE A 159 1.67 -8.12 5.65
CA ILE A 159 1.59 -9.51 5.16
C ILE A 159 1.40 -9.52 3.64
N PRO A 160 1.85 -10.57 2.93
CA PRO A 160 1.55 -10.72 1.51
C PRO A 160 0.06 -10.84 1.26
N SER A 161 -0.46 -10.01 0.35
CA SER A 161 -1.89 -10.00 0.03
C SER A 161 -2.33 -11.32 -0.59
N GLY A 162 -3.33 -11.96 0.02
CA GLY A 162 -3.88 -13.26 -0.41
C GLY A 162 -3.42 -14.46 0.43
N VAL A 163 -2.70 -14.22 1.53
CA VAL A 163 -2.34 -15.21 2.56
C VAL A 163 -3.38 -15.29 3.66
#